data_AF-A0A2X4U691-F1
#
_entry.id   AF-A0A2X4U691-F1
#
_cell.length_a   1.000
_cell.length_b   1.000
_cell.length_c   1.000
_cell.angle_alpha   90.00
_cell.angle_beta   90.00
_cell.angle_gamma   90.00
#
_symmetry.space_group_name_H-M   'P 1'
#
loop_
_entity.id
_entity.type
_entity.pdbx_description
1 polymer ?
#
loop_
_entity_poly.entity_id
_entity_poly.type
_entity_poly.pdbx_seq_one_letter_code
_entity_poly.pdbx_strand_id
1 'polypeptide(L)'
;MARRMAHLRYSLEHNLQDYRQAEDDDATRLNRLIDAHVVTQFTHLIASEPVRRHWEQGKLLDVFGCVYDLQEGHLKELVHQNAAEVGHEHQHSA
;
A
#
# COMPACT_ATOMS: atom_id res chain seq x y z
N MET A 1 7.42 11.85 16.94
CA MET A 1 6.25 11.01 16.59
C MET A 1 5.10 11.79 15.95
N ALA A 2 4.72 12.96 16.46
CA ALA A 2 3.62 13.77 15.90
C ALA A 2 3.70 14.05 14.37
N ARG A 3 4.89 14.36 13.84
CA ARG A 3 5.07 14.67 12.40
C ARG A 3 4.76 13.48 11.48
N ARG A 4 5.10 12.26 11.88
CA ARG A 4 4.81 11.04 11.10
C ARG A 4 3.32 10.74 11.08
N MET A 5 2.64 10.91 12.21
CA MET A 5 1.19 10.74 12.30
C MET A 5 0.42 11.80 11.52
N ALA A 6 0.89 13.05 11.51
CA ALA A 6 0.30 14.11 10.68
C ALA A 6 0.44 13.79 9.19
N HIS A 7 1.63 13.38 8.75
CA HIS A 7 1.87 12.98 7.36
C HIS A 7 1.04 11.78 6.94
N LEU A 8 0.94 10.78 7.83
CA LEU A 8 0.10 9.61 7.63
C LEU A 8 -1.36 10.00 7.41
N ARG A 9 -1.92 10.80 8.33
CA ARG A 9 -3.31 11.26 8.25
C ARG A 9 -3.58 12.05 6.97
N TYR A 10 -2.64 12.91 6.56
CA TYR A 10 -2.75 13.64 5.29
C TYR A 10 -2.77 12.68 4.09
N SER A 11 -1.83 11.72 4.04
CA SER A 11 -1.78 10.75 2.93
C SER A 11 -3.00 9.83 2.85
N LEU A 12 -3.73 9.65 3.95
CA LEU A 12 -4.93 8.82 4.02
C LEU A 12 -6.22 9.62 4.04
N GLU A 13 -6.20 10.94 3.81
CA GLU A 13 -7.37 11.80 3.97
C GLU A 13 -8.57 11.32 3.15
N HIS A 14 -8.35 10.93 1.89
CA HIS A 14 -9.37 10.33 1.03
C HIS A 14 -9.92 9.03 1.63
N ASN A 15 -9.04 8.09 2.00
CA ASN A 15 -9.42 6.81 2.59
C ASN A 15 -10.13 6.97 3.94
N LEU A 16 -9.82 8.03 4.71
CA LEU A 16 -10.49 8.37 5.95
C LEU A 16 -11.89 8.94 5.72
N GLN A 17 -12.12 9.61 4.60
CA GLN A 17 -13.46 10.05 4.19
C GLN A 17 -14.32 8.85 3.80
N ASP A 18 -13.77 7.94 3.00
CA ASP A 18 -14.44 6.68 2.62
C ASP A 18 -14.74 5.81 3.86
N TYR A 19 -13.78 5.73 4.79
CA TYR A 19 -13.98 5.10 6.10
C TYR A 19 -15.21 5.69 6.80
N ARG A 20 -15.29 7.02 6.95
CA ARG A 20 -16.42 7.64 7.68
C ARG A 20 -17.79 7.40 7.05
N GLN A 21 -17.85 7.10 5.75
CA GLN A 21 -19.09 6.90 5.01
C GLN A 21 -19.47 5.42 4.83
N ALA A 22 -18.57 4.49 5.13
CA ALA A 22 -18.84 3.07 4.99
C ALA A 22 -19.82 2.56 6.06
N GLU A 23 -20.85 1.84 5.62
CA GLU A 23 -21.85 1.17 6.47
C GLU A 23 -21.38 -0.19 7.01
N ASP A 24 -20.12 -0.58 6.77
CA ASP A 24 -19.56 -1.82 7.31
C ASP A 24 -19.42 -1.77 8.85
N ASP A 25 -19.28 -2.94 9.45
CA ASP A 25 -18.86 -3.05 10.84
C ASP A 25 -17.45 -2.43 11.05
N ASP A 26 -17.19 -2.03 12.29
CA ASP A 26 -15.97 -1.31 12.65
C ASP A 26 -14.69 -2.09 12.31
N ALA A 27 -14.69 -3.43 12.41
CA ALA A 27 -13.50 -4.24 12.15
C ALA A 27 -13.20 -4.32 10.65
N THR A 28 -14.22 -4.60 9.83
CA THR A 28 -14.10 -4.57 8.37
C THR A 28 -13.62 -3.22 7.88
N ARG A 29 -14.19 -2.14 8.45
CA ARG A 29 -13.83 -0.78 8.08
C ARG A 29 -12.39 -0.42 8.46
N LEU A 30 -11.94 -0.85 9.64
CA LEU A 30 -10.56 -0.64 10.09
C LEU A 30 -9.57 -1.42 9.21
N ASN A 31 -9.88 -2.65 8.84
CA ASN A 31 -9.05 -3.46 7.96
C ASN A 31 -8.87 -2.80 6.58
N ARG A 32 -9.93 -2.23 6.00
CA ARG A 32 -9.83 -1.46 4.75
C ARG A 32 -8.90 -0.25 4.87
N LEU A 33 -8.93 0.45 6.01
CA LEU A 33 -8.03 1.58 6.24
C LEU A 33 -6.56 1.14 6.34
N ILE A 34 -6.30 -0.04 6.92
CA ILE A 34 -4.96 -0.64 6.99
C ILE A 34 -4.49 -1.02 5.59
N ASP A 35 -5.34 -1.67 4.79
CA ASP A 35 -5.00 -2.02 3.40
C ASP A 35 -4.68 -0.76 2.58
N ALA A 36 -5.52 0.28 2.68
CA ALA A 36 -5.29 1.57 2.05
C ALA A 36 -3.99 2.26 2.51
N HIS A 37 -3.65 2.10 3.80
CA HIS A 37 -2.39 2.60 4.33
C HIS A 37 -1.20 1.94 3.64
N VAL A 38 -1.20 0.62 3.54
CA VAL A 38 -0.11 -0.13 2.91
C VAL A 38 0.05 0.26 1.45
N VAL A 39 -1.04 0.32 0.68
CA VAL A 39 -1.00 0.76 -0.73
C VAL A 39 -0.43 2.18 -0.85
N THR A 40 -0.86 3.11 0.01
CA THR A 40 -0.37 4.49 -0.02
C THR A 40 1.13 4.59 0.29
N GLN A 41 1.62 3.86 1.30
CA GLN A 41 3.06 3.86 1.62
C GLN A 41 3.88 3.15 0.54
N PHE A 42 3.32 2.09 -0.05
CA PHE A 42 3.92 1.41 -1.18
C PHE A 42 4.13 2.38 -2.34
N THR A 43 3.10 3.14 -2.74
CA THR A 43 3.20 4.16 -3.80
C THR A 43 4.30 5.19 -3.51
N HIS A 44 4.39 5.68 -2.27
CA HIS A 44 5.47 6.60 -1.90
C HIS A 44 6.86 5.96 -1.95
N LEU A 45 6.96 4.69 -1.55
CA LEU A 45 8.23 3.93 -1.55
C LEU A 45 8.73 3.72 -2.97
N ILE A 46 7.88 3.24 -3.89
CA ILE A 46 8.26 3.00 -5.29
C ILE A 46 8.59 4.29 -6.04
N ALA A 47 7.98 5.41 -5.64
CA ALA A 47 8.27 6.74 -6.19
C ALA A 47 9.55 7.37 -5.61
N SER A 48 10.11 6.80 -4.55
CA SER A 48 11.30 7.36 -3.91
C SER A 48 12.54 7.18 -4.79
N GLU A 49 13.43 8.18 -4.75
CA GLU A 49 14.65 8.21 -5.56
C GLU A 49 15.50 6.94 -5.46
N PRO A 50 15.72 6.32 -4.28
CA PRO A 50 16.52 5.10 -4.18
C PRO A 50 15.91 3.93 -4.96
N VAL A 51 14.59 3.74 -4.90
CA VAL A 51 13.89 2.64 -5.56
C VAL A 51 13.87 2.87 -7.07
N ARG A 52 13.47 4.07 -7.50
CA ARG A 52 13.50 4.46 -8.92
C ARG A 52 14.87 4.26 -9.55
N ARG A 53 15.94 4.75 -8.92
CA ARG A 53 17.31 4.60 -9.45
C ARG A 53 17.74 3.15 -9.59
N HIS A 54 17.34 2.25 -8.69
CA HIS A 54 17.67 0.84 -8.82
C HIS A 54 17.01 0.23 -10.06
N TRP A 55 15.73 0.51 -10.28
CA TRP A 55 15.01 0.05 -11.47
C TRP A 55 15.53 0.68 -12.76
N GLU A 56 15.83 1.98 -12.77
CA GLU A 56 16.43 2.69 -13.92
C GLU A 56 17.81 2.12 -14.30
N GLN A 57 18.56 1.60 -13.33
CA GLN A 57 19.84 0.91 -13.54
C GLN A 57 19.67 -0.55 -14.01
N GLY A 58 18.44 -1.02 -14.21
CA GLY A 58 18.13 -2.40 -14.56
C GLY A 58 18.47 -3.40 -13.45
N LYS A 59 18.62 -2.94 -12.19
CA LYS A 59 18.88 -3.83 -11.05
C LYS A 59 17.58 -4.45 -10.58
N LEU A 60 17.66 -5.73 -10.23
CA LEU A 60 16.54 -6.46 -9.63
C LEU A 60 16.26 -5.89 -8.23
N LEU A 61 15.01 -5.47 -8.03
CA LEU A 61 14.49 -5.04 -6.73
C LEU A 61 12.99 -5.32 -6.71
N ASP A 62 12.59 -6.31 -5.92
CA ASP A 62 11.18 -6.60 -5.64
C ASP A 62 10.71 -5.82 -4.41
N VAL A 63 9.57 -5.15 -4.54
CA VAL A 63 8.92 -4.41 -3.47
C VAL A 63 7.53 -5.00 -3.27
N PHE A 64 7.18 -5.29 -2.01
CA PHE A 64 5.88 -5.86 -1.62
C PHE A 64 5.19 -4.97 -0.59
N GLY A 65 3.89 -4.79 -0.74
CA GLY A 65 3.00 -4.25 0.27
C GLY A 65 2.17 -5.38 0.87
N CYS A 66 2.39 -5.69 2.15
CA CYS A 66 1.70 -6.79 2.84
C CYS A 66 1.06 -6.33 4.14
N VAL A 67 0.00 -7.03 4.53
CA VAL A 67 -0.66 -6.92 5.84
C VAL A 67 -0.58 -8.27 6.53
N TYR A 68 -0.26 -8.27 7.82
CA TYR A 68 -0.25 -9.49 8.62
C TYR A 68 -1.52 -9.54 9.49
N ASP A 69 -2.32 -10.59 9.29
CA ASP A 69 -3.50 -10.84 10.11
C ASP A 69 -3.08 -11.59 11.38
N LEU A 70 -3.29 -10.99 12.55
CA LEU A 70 -2.93 -11.58 13.84
C LEU A 70 -3.93 -12.63 14.33
N GLN A 71 -5.18 -12.61 13.85
CA GLN A 71 -6.21 -13.56 14.24
C GLN A 71 -6.04 -14.88 13.49
N GLU A 72 -5.81 -14.79 12.18
CA GLU A 72 -5.65 -15.96 11.31
C GLU A 72 -4.18 -16.38 11.14
N GLY A 73 -3.24 -15.50 11.49
CA GLY A 73 -1.79 -15.77 11.45
C GLY A 73 -1.19 -15.80 10.05
N HIS A 74 -1.91 -15.28 9.05
CA HIS A 74 -1.46 -15.29 7.65
C HIS A 74 -0.97 -13.91 7.19
N LEU A 75 -0.01 -13.92 6.26
CA LEU A 75 0.47 -12.72 5.57
C LEU A 75 -0.32 -12.56 4.27
N LYS A 76 -1.07 -11.46 4.15
CA LYS A 76 -1.78 -11.06 2.94
C LYS A 76 -0.89 -10.14 2.12
N GLU A 77 -0.57 -10.54 0.89
CA GLU A 77 0.02 -9.64 -0.10
C GLU A 77 -1.08 -8.77 -0.72
N LEU A 78 -0.85 -7.45 -0.78
CA LEU A 78 -1.80 -6.48 -1.34
C LEU A 78 -1.34 -5.96 -2.70
N VAL A 79 -0.04 -5.73 -2.84
CA VAL A 79 0.56 -5.13 -4.04
C VAL A 79 2.03 -5.55 -4.14
N HIS A 80 2.51 -5.75 -5.36
CA HIS A 80 3.89 -6.13 -5.67
C HIS A 80 4.35 -5.39 -6.92
N GLN A 81 5.62 -4.97 -6.93
CA GLN A 81 6.27 -4.40 -8.10
C GLN A 81 7.75 -4.74 -8.10
N ASN A 82 8.26 -5.13 -9.27
CA ASN A 82 9.65 -5.57 -9.46
C ASN A 82 10.45 -4.76 -10.49
N ALA A 83 9.80 -3.80 -11.14
CA ALA A 83 10.39 -2.89 -12.10
C ALA A 83 9.60 -1.57 -12.15
N ALA A 84 10.23 -0.49 -12.62
CA ALA A 84 9.52 0.74 -12.95
C ALA A 84 8.50 0.42 -14.05
N GLU A 85 7.21 0.44 -13.71
CA GLU A 85 6.14 0.14 -14.67
C GLU A 85 6.21 1.13 -15.85
N VAL A 86 6.53 0.61 -17.03
CA VAL A 86 6.12 1.23 -18.30
C VAL A 86 4.75 0.65 -18.56
N GLY A 87 3.71 1.32 -18.06
CA GLY A 87 2.40 0.71 -17.78
C GLY A 87 1.91 -0.27 -18.83
N HIS A 88 1.64 -1.51 -18.42
CA HIS A 88 0.81 -2.45 -19.17
C HIS A 88 0.19 -3.49 -18.21
N GLU A 89 -1.15 -3.41 -18.13
CA GLU A 89 -2.12 -4.50 -18.02
C GLU A 89 -2.08 -5.48 -16.83
N HIS A 90 -3.10 -5.32 -15.99
CA HIS A 90 -3.70 -6.32 -15.11
C HIS A 90 -3.63 -7.75 -15.69
N GLN A 91 -2.93 -8.65 -15.01
CA GLN A 91 -3.23 -10.09 -15.09
C GLN A 91 -3.91 -10.54 -13.79
N HIS A 92 -5.24 -10.52 -13.85
CA HIS A 92 -6.10 -11.38 -13.06
C HIS A 92 -5.86 -12.82 -13.54
N SER A 93 -5.38 -13.71 -12.68
CA SER A 93 -5.35 -15.15 -12.97
C SER A 93 -6.50 -15.86 -12.26
N ALA A 94 -7.06 -16.80 -13.02
CA ALA A 94 -8.26 -17.60 -12.81
C ALA A 94 -8.23 -18.54 -11.61
#